data_AF-A0A2G5VU23-F1
#
_entry.id   AF-A0A2G5VU23-F1
#
_cell.length_a   1.000
_cell.length_b   1.000
_cell.length_c   1.000
_cell.angle_alpha   90.00
_cell.angle_beta   90.00
_cell.angle_gamma   90.00
#
_symmetry.space_group_name_H-M   'P 1'
#
loop_
_entity.id
_entity.type
_entity.pdbx_description
1 polymer ?
#
loop_
_entity_poly.entity_id
_entity_poly.type
_entity_poly.pdbx_seq_one_letter_code
_entity_poly.pdbx_strand_id
1 'polypeptide(L)'
;MQVRDEIEPFSLNSKLYQAESIEIEQCQITDPVVLSHFQGRQAFIRCRFFENFDLIEFVKKWKSGEAFQKLEYLEIRILYFVLFDKGILNEFAAKYICATKNPPTHVLPRIFIGNGFERNTHPITSHTYVVRESDGHVASVQIQGKKFKFGVWNQTEEEFLNMVE
;
A
#
# COMPACT_ATOMS: atom_id res chain seq x y z
N MET A 1 -14.60 -15.81 -33.47
CA MET A 1 -13.53 -16.47 -32.69
C MET A 1 -12.55 -15.37 -32.30
N GLN A 2 -12.64 -14.87 -31.07
CA GLN A 2 -11.81 -13.76 -30.61
C GLN A 2 -10.63 -14.39 -29.87
N VAL A 3 -9.43 -14.31 -30.46
CA VAL A 3 -8.19 -14.71 -29.80
C VAL A 3 -8.02 -13.76 -28.62
N ARG A 4 -8.16 -14.26 -27.40
CA ARG A 4 -7.61 -13.59 -26.24
C ARG A 4 -6.12 -13.88 -26.30
N ASP A 5 -5.32 -12.87 -26.64
CA ASP A 5 -3.90 -12.93 -26.34
C ASP A 5 -3.81 -13.08 -24.81
N GLU A 6 -3.36 -14.25 -24.35
CA GLU A 6 -2.98 -14.45 -22.96
C GLU A 6 -1.83 -13.49 -22.69
N ILE A 7 -2.10 -12.45 -21.89
CA ILE A 7 -1.06 -11.54 -21.42
C ILE A 7 -0.20 -12.38 -20.47
N GLU A 8 0.94 -12.89 -20.94
CA GLU A 8 1.89 -13.54 -20.06
C GLU A 8 2.32 -12.51 -19.00
N PRO A 9 2.20 -12.83 -17.70
CA PRO A 9 2.74 -11.98 -16.66
C PRO A 9 4.24 -11.78 -16.87
N PHE A 10 4.74 -10.60 -16.46
CA PHE A 10 6.19 -10.41 -16.44
C PHE A 10 6.84 -11.55 -15.66
N SER A 11 7.94 -12.08 -16.18
CA SER A 11 8.70 -13.11 -15.47
C SER A 11 8.96 -12.67 -14.03
N LEU A 12 8.84 -13.58 -13.06
CA LEU A 12 9.08 -13.28 -11.64
C LEU A 12 10.47 -12.66 -11.37
N ASN A 13 11.43 -12.90 -12.27
CA ASN A 13 12.78 -12.33 -12.22
C ASN A 13 12.89 -10.95 -12.91
N SER A 14 11.77 -10.30 -13.23
CA SER A 14 11.76 -9.00 -13.89
C SER A 14 12.38 -7.94 -13.00
N LYS A 15 13.28 -7.13 -13.57
CA LYS A 15 13.87 -5.95 -12.90
C LYS A 15 12.80 -4.92 -12.49
N LEU A 16 11.59 -4.99 -13.05
CA LEU A 16 10.47 -4.16 -12.65
C LEU A 16 10.17 -4.28 -11.15
N TYR A 17 10.18 -5.50 -10.61
CA TYR A 17 9.90 -5.73 -9.19
C TYR A 17 11.02 -5.25 -8.26
N GLN A 18 12.21 -5.02 -8.82
CA GLN A 18 13.38 -4.51 -8.11
C GLN A 18 13.52 -2.99 -8.20
N ALA A 19 12.66 -2.31 -8.97
CA ALA A 19 12.68 -0.86 -9.07
C ALA A 19 12.36 -0.22 -7.72
N GLU A 20 13.05 0.87 -7.39
CA GLU A 20 12.83 1.63 -6.15
C GLU A 20 11.42 2.22 -6.07
N SER A 21 10.86 2.59 -7.22
CA SER A 21 9.48 3.04 -7.32
C SER A 21 8.82 2.64 -8.63
N ILE A 22 7.52 2.37 -8.56
CA ILE A 22 6.69 2.02 -9.70
C ILE A 22 5.38 2.83 -9.68
N GLU A 23 4.93 3.25 -10.86
CA GLU A 23 3.58 3.77 -11.10
C GLU A 23 2.93 2.91 -12.18
N ILE A 24 1.78 2.32 -11.86
CA ILE A 24 1.11 1.33 -12.70
C ILE A 24 -0.34 1.76 -12.90
N GLU A 25 -0.79 1.74 -14.15
CA GLU A 25 -2.19 1.92 -14.52
C GLU A 25 -2.68 0.70 -15.29
N GLN A 26 -3.70 0.01 -14.76
CA GLN A 26 -4.23 -1.24 -15.30
C GLN A 26 -5.76 -1.25 -15.38
N CYS A 27 -6.32 -2.01 -16.32
CA CYS A 27 -7.77 -2.18 -16.40
C CYS A 27 -8.30 -3.01 -15.22
N GLN A 28 -7.77 -4.20 -15.01
CA GLN A 28 -7.98 -4.99 -13.79
C GLN A 28 -6.60 -5.26 -13.21
N ILE A 29 -6.48 -5.39 -11.89
CA ILE A 29 -5.35 -6.14 -11.35
C ILE A 29 -5.68 -7.61 -11.64
N THR A 30 -5.50 -8.02 -12.89
CA THR A 30 -5.67 -9.42 -13.30
C THR A 30 -4.52 -10.28 -12.79
N ASP A 31 -3.46 -9.65 -12.30
CA ASP A 31 -2.38 -10.35 -11.64
C ASP A 31 -1.83 -9.47 -10.51
N PRO A 32 -2.07 -9.81 -9.23
CA PRO A 32 -1.53 -9.10 -8.08
C PRO A 32 0.00 -9.26 -7.96
N VAL A 33 0.69 -9.71 -9.02
CA VAL A 33 2.14 -9.95 -9.09
C VAL A 33 2.94 -8.77 -8.57
N VAL A 34 2.45 -7.54 -8.78
CA VAL A 34 3.06 -6.34 -8.18
C VAL A 34 2.93 -6.37 -6.65
N LEU A 35 1.72 -6.60 -6.14
CA LEU A 35 1.44 -6.73 -4.71
C LEU A 35 1.96 -8.02 -4.08
N SER A 36 2.53 -8.95 -4.85
CA SER A 36 3.14 -10.17 -4.33
C SER A 36 4.66 -10.24 -4.51
N HIS A 37 5.26 -9.50 -5.46
CA HIS A 37 6.69 -9.57 -5.76
C HIS A 37 7.45 -8.26 -5.68
N PHE A 38 6.78 -7.10 -5.56
CA PHE A 38 7.48 -5.82 -5.48
C PHE A 38 8.41 -5.76 -4.27
N GLN A 39 9.65 -5.32 -4.50
CA GLN A 39 10.72 -5.21 -3.50
C GLN A 39 11.20 -3.77 -3.30
N GLY A 40 10.59 -2.79 -3.99
CA GLY A 40 10.98 -1.39 -3.88
C GLY A 40 10.36 -0.67 -2.69
N ARG A 41 10.52 0.66 -2.69
CA ARG A 41 10.11 1.56 -1.60
C ARG A 41 8.76 2.21 -1.83
N GLN A 42 8.43 2.57 -3.07
CA GLN A 42 7.20 3.34 -3.35
C GLN A 42 6.39 2.79 -4.53
N ALA A 43 5.14 2.42 -4.31
CA ALA A 43 4.25 1.92 -5.35
C ALA A 43 2.97 2.76 -5.47
N PHE A 44 2.60 3.09 -6.70
CA PHE A 44 1.38 3.82 -7.03
C PHE A 44 0.58 3.02 -8.07
N ILE A 45 -0.62 2.58 -7.70
CA ILE A 45 -1.43 1.69 -8.54
C ILE A 45 -2.77 2.36 -8.84
N ARG A 46 -3.13 2.41 -10.11
CA ARG A 46 -4.46 2.81 -10.60
C ARG A 46 -5.10 1.63 -11.30
N CYS A 47 -6.27 1.22 -10.85
CA CYS A 47 -6.97 0.09 -11.45
C CYS A 47 -8.48 0.36 -11.59
N ARG A 48 -9.17 -0.34 -12.50
CA ARG A 48 -10.64 -0.23 -12.60
C ARG A 48 -11.36 -1.12 -11.60
N PHE A 49 -10.79 -2.29 -11.33
CA PHE A 49 -11.28 -3.27 -10.36
C PHE A 49 -10.14 -3.73 -9.46
N PHE A 50 -10.48 -4.01 -8.20
CA PHE A 50 -9.56 -4.43 -7.16
C PHE A 50 -10.30 -5.38 -6.22
N GLU A 51 -9.71 -6.55 -5.93
CA GLU A 51 -10.31 -7.50 -4.99
C GLU A 51 -9.76 -7.27 -3.57
N ASN A 52 -10.64 -7.29 -2.58
CA ASN A 52 -10.24 -7.14 -1.17
C ASN A 52 -9.23 -8.22 -0.75
N PHE A 53 -9.31 -9.43 -1.33
CA PHE A 53 -8.40 -10.52 -1.04
C PHE A 53 -6.93 -10.17 -1.30
N ASP A 54 -6.64 -9.51 -2.43
CA ASP A 54 -5.27 -9.08 -2.77
C ASP A 54 -4.67 -8.16 -1.72
N LEU A 55 -5.51 -7.28 -1.16
CA LEU A 55 -5.09 -6.35 -0.13
C LEU A 55 -4.89 -7.02 1.22
N ILE A 56 -5.75 -7.99 1.58
CA ILE A 56 -5.57 -8.81 2.79
C ILE A 56 -4.27 -9.59 2.70
N GLU A 57 -3.99 -10.21 1.56
CA GLU A 57 -2.75 -10.97 1.35
C GLU A 57 -1.52 -10.07 1.44
N PHE A 58 -1.56 -8.91 0.80
CA PHE A 58 -0.50 -7.90 0.89
C PHE A 58 -0.22 -7.49 2.35
N VAL A 59 -1.26 -7.09 3.09
CA VAL A 59 -1.08 -6.65 4.49
C VAL A 59 -0.59 -7.81 5.35
N LYS A 60 -1.09 -9.03 5.14
CA LYS A 60 -0.63 -10.22 5.87
C LYS A 60 0.85 -10.49 5.66
N LYS A 61 1.33 -10.47 4.41
CA LYS A 61 2.75 -10.67 4.07
C LYS A 61 3.65 -9.57 4.61
N TRP A 62 3.20 -8.32 4.54
CA TRP A 62 3.93 -7.19 5.13
C TRP A 62 3.99 -7.32 6.65
N LYS A 63 2.88 -7.70 7.29
CA LYS A 63 2.73 -7.81 8.75
C LYS A 63 3.57 -8.95 9.33
N SER A 64 3.60 -10.12 8.68
CA SER A 64 4.49 -11.22 9.10
C SER A 64 5.97 -10.92 8.86
N GLY A 65 6.27 -9.92 8.03
CA GLY A 65 7.63 -9.64 7.56
C GLY A 65 8.14 -10.61 6.50
N GLU A 66 7.24 -11.39 5.88
CA GLU A 66 7.57 -12.29 4.77
C GLU A 66 7.99 -11.51 3.52
N ALA A 67 7.35 -10.37 3.25
CA ALA A 67 7.65 -9.54 2.08
C ALA A 67 7.58 -8.03 2.39
N PHE A 68 7.95 -7.21 1.41
CA PHE A 68 7.82 -5.75 1.43
C PHE A 68 8.63 -5.04 2.52
N GLN A 69 9.80 -5.59 2.89
CA GLN A 69 10.63 -5.06 3.97
C GLN A 69 11.14 -3.64 3.67
N LYS A 70 11.38 -3.33 2.38
CA LYS A 70 11.81 -2.00 1.91
C LYS A 70 10.66 -1.02 1.67
N LEU A 71 9.40 -1.47 1.73
CA LEU A 71 8.27 -0.63 1.37
C LEU A 71 8.14 0.53 2.35
N GLU A 72 7.97 1.74 1.80
CA GLU A 72 7.75 2.99 2.53
C GLU A 72 6.35 3.55 2.26
N TYR A 73 5.85 3.38 1.04
CA TYR A 73 4.56 3.93 0.63
C TYR A 73 3.89 3.09 -0.47
N LEU A 74 2.61 2.81 -0.27
CA LEU A 74 1.72 2.23 -1.28
C LEU A 74 0.44 3.06 -1.37
N GLU A 75 0.06 3.44 -2.58
CA GLU A 75 -1.26 4.01 -2.86
C GLU A 75 -1.95 3.22 -3.97
N ILE A 76 -3.18 2.81 -3.72
CA ILE A 76 -4.05 2.14 -4.68
C ILE A 76 -5.29 3.02 -4.89
N ARG A 77 -5.58 3.35 -6.14
CA ARG A 77 -6.75 4.12 -6.54
C ARG A 77 -7.61 3.32 -7.52
N ILE A 78 -8.85 3.06 -7.11
CA ILE A 78 -9.88 2.47 -7.96
C ILE A 78 -10.51 3.58 -8.82
N LEU A 79 -10.63 3.36 -10.12
CA LEU A 79 -11.16 4.35 -11.07
C LEU A 79 -12.70 4.29 -11.17
N TYR A 80 -13.31 3.11 -11.09
CA TYR A 80 -14.76 2.91 -11.27
C TYR A 80 -15.53 2.98 -9.94
N PHE A 81 -16.86 2.79 -9.96
CA PHE A 81 -17.80 3.10 -8.87
C PHE A 81 -17.71 2.20 -7.62
N VAL A 82 -16.72 1.32 -7.52
CA VAL A 82 -16.53 0.44 -6.35
C VAL A 82 -15.73 1.19 -5.28
N LEU A 83 -16.19 1.13 -4.03
CA LEU A 83 -15.47 1.66 -2.87
C LEU A 83 -14.76 0.52 -2.15
N PHE A 84 -13.65 0.83 -1.48
CA PHE A 84 -13.04 -0.11 -0.57
C PHE A 84 -13.98 -0.37 0.61
N ASP A 85 -14.14 -1.65 0.95
CA ASP A 85 -14.86 -2.04 2.16
C ASP A 85 -14.01 -1.70 3.39
N LYS A 86 -14.53 -0.85 4.29
CA LYS A 86 -13.85 -0.52 5.55
C LYS A 86 -13.81 -1.70 6.51
N GLY A 87 -14.68 -2.69 6.36
CA GLY A 87 -14.68 -3.93 7.14
C GLY A 87 -13.37 -4.70 7.04
N ILE A 88 -12.62 -4.50 5.96
CA ILE A 88 -11.31 -5.13 5.72
C ILE A 88 -10.25 -4.76 6.78
N LEU A 89 -10.43 -3.64 7.50
CA LEU A 89 -9.51 -3.25 8.57
C LEU A 89 -9.48 -4.27 9.72
N ASN A 90 -10.57 -5.02 9.92
CA ASN A 90 -10.62 -6.10 10.90
C ASN A 90 -9.73 -7.28 10.47
N GLU A 91 -9.71 -7.60 9.18
CA GLU A 91 -8.86 -8.66 8.61
C GLU A 91 -7.36 -8.33 8.73
N PHE A 92 -7.00 -7.05 8.80
CA PHE A 92 -5.62 -6.61 9.01
C PHE A 92 -5.16 -6.73 10.47
N ALA A 93 -6.06 -7.07 11.39
CA ALA A 93 -5.86 -6.88 12.83
C ALA A 93 -5.36 -5.45 13.14
N ALA A 94 -5.99 -4.46 12.52
CA ALA A 94 -5.59 -3.07 12.65
C ALA A 94 -5.84 -2.54 14.07
N LYS A 95 -4.90 -1.74 14.54
CA LYS A 95 -4.97 -1.00 15.81
C LYS A 95 -5.43 0.43 15.55
N TYR A 96 -5.93 1.07 16.62
CA TYR A 96 -6.51 2.40 16.55
C TYR A 96 -5.88 3.34 17.56
N ILE A 97 -5.50 4.52 17.09
CA ILE A 97 -5.16 5.68 17.92
C ILE A 97 -6.47 6.26 18.46
N CYS A 98 -6.47 6.66 19.73
CA CYS A 98 -7.64 7.26 20.37
C CYS A 98 -8.19 8.44 19.55
N ALA A 99 -9.52 8.52 19.42
CA ALA A 99 -10.17 9.53 18.59
C ALA A 99 -9.92 10.98 19.05
N THR A 100 -9.53 11.19 20.31
CA THR A 100 -9.21 12.51 20.86
C THR A 100 -7.77 12.94 20.63
N LYS A 101 -6.91 12.05 20.13
CA LYS A 101 -5.49 12.31 19.87
C LYS A 101 -5.24 12.59 18.40
N ASN A 102 -4.21 13.37 18.09
CA ASN A 102 -3.82 13.66 16.72
C ASN A 102 -2.76 12.65 16.24
N PRO A 103 -3.04 11.85 15.20
CA PRO A 103 -2.05 10.95 14.64
C PRO A 103 -0.98 11.72 13.86
N PRO A 104 0.27 11.24 13.81
CA PRO A 104 1.30 11.82 12.97
C PRO A 104 0.92 11.71 11.48
N THR A 105 1.44 12.62 10.66
CA THR A 105 1.19 12.63 9.21
C THR A 105 2.37 12.04 8.45
N HIS A 106 2.14 10.91 7.77
CA HIS A 106 3.14 10.30 6.90
C HIS A 106 3.15 11.02 5.54
N VAL A 107 4.32 11.51 5.14
CA VAL A 107 4.57 12.13 3.84
C VAL A 107 6.05 11.97 3.50
N LEU A 108 6.35 11.60 2.25
CA LEU A 108 7.72 11.38 1.78
C LEU A 108 7.93 12.06 0.44
N PRO A 109 9.16 12.47 0.08
CA PRO A 109 9.48 12.81 -1.30
C PRO A 109 9.19 11.62 -2.23
N ARG A 110 8.62 11.87 -3.41
CA ARG A 110 8.48 10.82 -4.43
C ARG A 110 9.86 10.48 -4.98
N ILE A 111 10.19 9.19 -5.01
CA ILE A 111 11.45 8.70 -5.60
C ILE A 111 11.47 8.97 -7.11
N PHE A 112 10.31 8.84 -7.75
CA PHE A 112 10.12 9.16 -9.16
C PHE A 112 8.99 10.16 -9.33
N ILE A 113 9.28 11.26 -10.01
CA ILE A 113 8.30 12.28 -10.39
C ILE A 113 7.84 11.92 -11.81
N GLY A 114 6.66 11.28 -11.92
CA GLY A 114 6.03 10.95 -13.20
C GLY A 114 5.37 12.17 -13.86
N ASN A 115 4.29 11.95 -14.61
CA ASN A 115 3.56 13.03 -15.30
C ASN A 115 2.89 14.07 -14.37
N GLY A 116 2.90 13.86 -13.05
CA GLY A 116 2.39 14.82 -12.07
C GLY A 116 3.51 15.64 -11.45
N PHE A 117 3.28 16.94 -11.23
CA PHE A 117 4.23 17.84 -10.56
C PHE A 117 4.32 17.64 -9.04
N GLU A 118 3.75 16.56 -8.52
CA GLU A 118 3.75 16.25 -7.08
C GLU A 118 5.13 15.77 -6.64
N ARG A 119 5.80 16.59 -5.82
CA ARG A 119 7.13 16.27 -5.28
C ARG A 119 7.08 15.30 -4.10
N ASN A 120 5.93 15.18 -3.45
CA ASN A 120 5.73 14.35 -2.27
C ASN A 120 4.60 13.34 -2.51
N THR A 121 4.60 12.26 -1.74
CA THR A 121 3.48 11.33 -1.62
C THR A 121 2.25 12.05 -1.09
N HIS A 122 1.05 11.53 -1.38
CA HIS A 122 -0.14 12.08 -0.75
C HIS A 122 -0.10 11.81 0.76
N PRO A 123 -0.36 12.82 1.61
CA PRO A 123 -0.24 12.64 3.05
C PRO A 123 -1.21 11.57 3.58
N ILE A 124 -0.76 10.87 4.61
CA ILE A 124 -1.56 9.91 5.38
C ILE A 124 -1.59 10.38 6.84
N THR A 125 -2.72 10.94 7.24
CA THR A 125 -3.04 11.25 8.64
C THR A 125 -4.15 10.27 9.04
N SER A 126 -3.80 9.19 9.72
CA SER A 126 -4.72 8.09 10.00
C SER A 126 -4.65 7.65 11.46
N HIS A 127 -5.82 7.47 12.07
CA HIS A 127 -5.93 6.82 13.37
C HIS A 127 -5.76 5.30 13.29
N THR A 128 -5.76 4.72 12.09
CA THR A 128 -5.65 3.27 11.91
C THR A 128 -4.23 2.91 11.50
N TYR A 129 -3.66 1.90 12.15
CA TYR A 129 -2.31 1.43 11.87
C TYR A 129 -2.19 -0.08 12.07
N VAL A 130 -1.15 -0.68 11.50
CA VAL A 130 -0.76 -2.07 11.70
C VAL A 130 0.70 -2.14 12.15
N VAL A 131 1.03 -3.19 12.90
CA VAL A 131 2.38 -3.43 13.43
C VAL A 131 2.90 -4.71 12.81
N ARG A 132 4.12 -4.65 12.26
CA ARG A 132 4.84 -5.78 11.72
C ARG A 132 5.44 -6.62 12.85
N GLU A 133 5.26 -7.93 12.76
CA GLU A 133 5.59 -8.89 13.80
C GLU A 133 7.10 -9.16 13.92
N SER A 134 7.82 -9.09 12.81
CA SER A 134 9.24 -9.42 12.76
C SER A 134 10.17 -8.37 13.35
N ASP A 135 9.80 -7.09 13.27
CA ASP A 135 10.67 -5.96 13.64
C ASP A 135 9.94 -4.84 14.41
N GLY A 136 8.63 -4.98 14.66
CA GLY A 136 7.82 -4.00 15.39
C GLY A 136 7.48 -2.73 14.61
N HIS A 137 7.84 -2.61 13.34
CA HIS A 137 7.60 -1.40 12.55
C HIS A 137 6.11 -1.15 12.33
N VAL A 138 5.74 0.12 12.29
CA VAL A 138 4.35 0.55 12.11
C VAL A 138 4.07 0.94 10.66
N ALA A 139 2.87 0.65 10.18
CA ALA A 139 2.32 1.29 9.00
C ALA A 139 0.96 1.93 9.28
N SER A 140 0.79 3.19 8.91
CA SER A 140 -0.51 3.86 8.89
C SER A 140 -1.33 3.40 7.69
N VAL A 141 -2.59 3.04 7.94
CA VAL A 141 -3.53 2.56 6.91
C VAL A 141 -4.65 3.57 6.77
N GLN A 142 -4.89 4.07 5.55
CA GLN A 142 -5.98 5.00 5.27
C GLN A 142 -6.85 4.50 4.11
N ILE A 143 -8.14 4.34 4.39
CA ILE A 143 -9.16 4.00 3.38
C ILE A 143 -10.12 5.17 3.26
N GLN A 144 -10.13 5.81 2.09
CA GLN A 144 -11.04 6.91 1.78
C GLN A 144 -11.69 6.72 0.41
N GLY A 145 -12.94 6.24 0.43
CA GLY A 145 -13.72 5.98 -0.78
C GLY A 145 -13.02 4.97 -1.70
N LYS A 146 -12.44 5.48 -2.79
CA LYS A 146 -11.73 4.68 -3.82
C LYS A 146 -10.22 4.63 -3.63
N LYS A 147 -9.70 5.17 -2.53
CA LYS A 147 -8.27 5.23 -2.24
C LYS A 147 -7.94 4.36 -1.04
N PHE A 148 -6.96 3.51 -1.21
CA PHE A 148 -6.24 2.83 -0.15
C PHE A 148 -4.83 3.39 -0.10
N LYS A 149 -4.35 3.75 1.08
CA LYS A 149 -2.97 4.18 1.30
C LYS A 149 -2.37 3.45 2.49
N PHE A 150 -1.09 3.15 2.37
CA PHE A 150 -0.30 2.44 3.35
C PHE A 150 1.07 3.09 3.45
N GLY A 151 1.34 3.74 4.57
CA GLY A 151 2.58 4.47 4.83
C GLY A 151 3.36 3.81 5.94
N VAL A 152 4.56 3.34 5.64
CA VAL A 152 5.42 2.63 6.60
C VAL A 152 6.33 3.64 7.29
N TRP A 153 6.33 3.56 8.62
CA TRP A 153 7.18 4.32 9.51
C TRP A 153 8.45 3.53 9.80
N ASN A 154 9.59 4.22 9.87
CA ASN A 154 10.86 3.64 10.34
C ASN A 154 10.93 3.75 11.87
N GLN A 155 9.87 3.31 12.55
CA GLN A 155 9.66 3.43 13.99
C GLN A 155 8.97 2.16 14.48
N THR A 156 9.39 1.69 15.66
CA THR A 156 8.65 0.68 16.43
C THR A 156 7.29 1.23 16.87
N GLU A 157 6.40 0.35 17.33
CA GLU A 157 5.10 0.78 17.84
C GLU A 157 5.21 1.80 18.98
N GLU A 158 6.14 1.61 19.92
CA GLU A 158 6.32 2.56 21.04
C GLU A 158 6.77 3.94 20.54
N GLU A 159 7.79 3.98 19.66
CA GLU A 159 8.29 5.22 19.08
C GLU A 159 7.22 5.93 18.26
N PHE A 160 6.45 5.18 17.47
CA PHE A 160 5.33 5.72 16.70
C PHE A 160 4.25 6.33 17.60
N LEU A 161 3.90 5.66 18.70
CA LEU A 161 2.90 6.16 19.65
C LEU A 161 3.38 7.40 20.42
N ASN A 162 4.69 7.58 20.60
CA ASN A 162 5.27 8.81 21.16
C ASN A 162 5.16 10.02 20.21
N MET A 163 4.90 9.80 18.92
CA MET A 163 4.65 10.86 17.94
C MET A 163 3.18 11.33 17.93
N VAL A 164 2.30 10.67 18.68
CA VAL A 164 0.88 10.99 18.74
C VAL A 164 0.64 12.08 19.80
N GLU A 165 -0.02 13.17 19.41
CA GLU A 165 -0.31 14.33 20.27
C GLU A 165 -1.67 14.24 20.98
#